data_AF-J2VIW6-F1
#
_entry.id   AF-J2VIW6-F1
#
_cell.length_a   1.000
_cell.length_b   1.000
_cell.length_c   1.000
_cell.angle_alpha   90.00
_cell.angle_beta   90.00
_cell.angle_gamma   90.00
#
_symmetry.space_group_name_H-M   'P 1'
#
loop_
_entity.id
_entity.type
_entity.pdbx_description
1 polymer ?
#
loop_
_entity_poly.entity_id
_entity_poly.type
_entity_poly.pdbx_seq_one_letter_code
_entity_poly.pdbx_strand_id
1 'polypeptide(L)'
;MVDRKTIENWRRAPRINSFATFFERTASGLEGAPDLGRPEPAMDLLSFDLDCMMFWDTHRRLWGHFDSHYFASIPFRLEEECRLAAAILLFGQKVWARNGRAAAIYTLGAGAGTLARALAKLGDGRLKTLNCSPTEGNRDCFFARRGSSDAHFYHGPFFELDDERYATDKTLEPFRDGYDVLLEDTTFQMYGPDRDSQTAFIGPRVRPNGVLVQVQKITHRNPQVYFERERQKDGVFKSRFFSAAQIVEKKRDVLDTMKDLQVDLETTRAALQSHFRYAVVTWNSGNFYTIVSSNSLRSVRDFVTSMVQPALPSEFCYEQLPRILVNDDKDPLPSTWTWRAPQPIGGEM
;
A
#
# COMPACT_ATOMS: atom_id res chain seq x y z
N MET A 1 -10.07 -21.72 -2.22
CA MET A 1 -9.10 -21.75 -3.33
C MET A 1 -9.73 -21.03 -4.50
N VAL A 2 -9.08 -19.98 -5.01
CA VAL A 2 -9.62 -19.23 -6.17
C VAL A 2 -9.64 -20.14 -7.38
N ASP A 3 -10.73 -20.11 -8.15
CA ASP A 3 -10.90 -21.03 -9.27
C ASP A 3 -9.94 -20.68 -10.43
N ARG A 4 -9.65 -21.68 -11.26
CA ARG A 4 -8.70 -21.55 -12.38
C ARG A 4 -9.10 -20.46 -13.37
N LYS A 5 -10.41 -20.26 -13.63
CA LYS A 5 -10.87 -19.24 -14.59
C LYS A 5 -10.55 -17.84 -14.07
N THR A 6 -10.68 -17.61 -12.77
CA THR A 6 -10.31 -16.33 -12.15
C THR A 6 -8.81 -16.05 -12.27
N ILE A 7 -7.95 -17.03 -12.01
CA ILE A 7 -6.49 -16.89 -12.22
C ILE A 7 -6.16 -16.59 -13.69
N GLU A 8 -6.80 -17.29 -14.63
CA GLU A 8 -6.62 -17.03 -16.07
C GLU A 8 -7.08 -15.62 -16.48
N ASN A 9 -8.11 -15.06 -15.84
CA ASN A 9 -8.52 -13.68 -16.06
C ASN A 9 -7.44 -12.70 -15.59
N TRP A 10 -6.86 -12.92 -14.41
CA TRP A 10 -5.76 -12.09 -13.92
C TRP A 10 -4.50 -12.20 -14.79
N ARG A 11 -4.24 -13.35 -15.39
CA ARG A 11 -3.15 -13.51 -16.38
C ARG A 11 -3.38 -12.67 -17.66
N ARG A 12 -4.63 -12.37 -17.99
CA ARG A 12 -4.99 -11.51 -19.14
C ARG A 12 -5.16 -10.05 -18.76
N ALA A 13 -4.98 -9.71 -17.49
CA ALA A 13 -5.24 -8.37 -17.00
C ALA A 13 -4.24 -7.34 -17.54
N PRO A 14 -4.62 -6.05 -17.59
CA PRO A 14 -3.76 -4.99 -18.09
C PRO A 14 -2.37 -4.93 -17.44
N ARG A 15 -2.26 -5.19 -16.13
CA ARG A 15 -0.98 -5.10 -15.38
C ARG A 15 0.20 -5.81 -16.05
N ILE A 16 -0.04 -6.99 -16.61
CA ILE A 16 1.00 -7.83 -17.23
C ILE A 16 0.86 -7.93 -18.75
N ASN A 17 -0.10 -7.19 -19.33
CA ASN A 17 -0.36 -7.13 -20.76
C ASN A 17 -0.28 -5.68 -21.24
N SER A 18 -1.41 -4.99 -21.43
CA SER A 18 -1.45 -3.66 -22.04
C SER A 18 -0.68 -2.58 -21.26
N PHE A 19 -0.51 -2.72 -19.94
CA PHE A 19 0.30 -1.81 -19.12
C PHE A 19 1.76 -2.23 -18.95
N ALA A 20 2.15 -3.42 -19.43
CA ALA A 20 3.48 -3.98 -19.16
C ALA A 20 4.60 -3.04 -19.64
N THR A 21 4.50 -2.53 -20.86
CA THR A 21 5.47 -1.58 -21.42
C THR A 21 5.55 -0.28 -20.62
N PHE A 22 4.41 0.29 -20.23
CA PHE A 22 4.37 1.51 -19.41
C PHE A 22 5.07 1.31 -18.06
N PHE A 23 4.74 0.21 -17.36
CA PHE A 23 5.37 -0.10 -16.07
C PHE A 23 6.87 -0.36 -16.23
N GLU A 24 7.29 -1.07 -17.29
CA GLU A 24 8.70 -1.33 -17.56
C GLU A 24 9.49 -0.05 -17.82
N ARG A 25 8.99 0.83 -18.70
CA ARG A 25 9.64 2.12 -19.01
C ARG A 25 9.73 3.03 -17.80
N THR A 26 8.70 3.03 -16.95
CA THR A 26 8.73 3.83 -15.72
C THR A 26 9.65 3.21 -14.64
N ALA A 27 9.63 1.88 -14.49
CA ALA A 27 10.47 1.16 -13.52
C ALA A 27 11.97 1.21 -13.87
N SER A 28 12.30 1.21 -15.15
CA SER A 28 13.66 1.39 -15.67
C SER A 28 14.11 2.86 -15.72
N GLY A 29 13.23 3.80 -15.41
CA GLY A 29 13.54 5.24 -15.41
C GLY A 29 13.67 5.88 -16.78
N LEU A 30 13.17 5.21 -17.83
CA LEU A 30 13.14 5.76 -19.20
C LEU A 30 12.06 6.84 -19.36
N GLU A 31 10.94 6.70 -18.65
CA GLU A 31 9.79 7.62 -18.74
C GLU A 31 9.05 7.78 -17.40
N GLY A 32 8.02 8.63 -17.39
CA GLY A 32 7.04 8.72 -16.31
C GLY A 32 7.45 9.60 -15.12
N ALA A 33 8.73 9.97 -15.01
CA ALA A 33 9.25 10.89 -14.00
C ALA A 33 8.61 12.29 -14.11
N PRO A 34 8.40 12.98 -12.97
CA PRO A 34 7.91 14.35 -12.96
C PRO A 34 8.90 15.34 -13.58
N ASP A 35 8.39 16.30 -14.34
CA ASP A 35 9.17 17.29 -15.10
C ASP A 35 9.23 18.68 -14.43
N LEU A 36 8.36 18.98 -13.46
CA LEU A 36 8.33 20.28 -12.77
C LEU A 36 8.93 20.25 -11.36
N GLY A 37 8.86 19.12 -10.67
CA GLY A 37 9.25 19.06 -9.27
C GLY A 37 9.49 17.64 -8.76
N ARG A 38 10.11 17.54 -7.59
CA ARG A 38 10.38 16.26 -6.93
C ARG A 38 9.41 16.09 -5.75
N PRO A 39 8.75 14.93 -5.60
CA PRO A 39 7.94 14.66 -4.42
C PRO A 39 8.81 14.61 -3.16
N GLU A 40 8.39 15.35 -2.14
CA GLU A 40 8.91 15.31 -0.79
C GLU A 40 7.71 15.44 0.17
N PRO A 41 7.70 14.73 1.31
CA PRO A 41 6.61 14.83 2.26
C PRO A 41 6.64 16.20 2.95
N ALA A 42 5.46 16.80 3.12
CA ALA A 42 5.32 17.98 3.96
C ALA A 42 5.42 17.58 5.45
N MET A 43 6.57 17.82 6.07
CA MET A 43 6.87 17.33 7.43
C MET A 43 6.01 17.97 8.52
N ASP A 44 5.52 19.19 8.28
CA ASP A 44 4.54 19.86 9.14
C ASP A 44 3.21 19.09 9.18
N LEU A 45 2.75 18.50 8.07
CA LEU A 45 1.58 17.62 8.05
C LEU A 45 1.80 16.35 8.89
N LEU A 46 3.04 15.86 8.96
CA LEU A 46 3.44 14.76 9.82
C LEU A 46 3.78 15.21 11.25
N SER A 47 3.58 16.49 11.58
CA SER A 47 3.92 17.08 12.88
C SER A 47 5.36 16.82 13.31
N PHE A 48 6.28 16.71 12.34
CA PHE A 48 7.69 16.37 12.53
C PHE A 48 7.91 15.10 13.36
N ASP A 49 7.01 14.13 13.26
CA ASP A 49 7.12 12.86 13.98
C ASP A 49 8.41 12.12 13.62
N LEU A 50 9.21 11.79 14.64
CA LEU A 50 10.53 11.20 14.50
C LEU A 50 10.50 9.87 13.72
N ASP A 51 9.55 8.99 14.00
CA ASP A 51 9.46 7.69 13.31
C ASP A 51 9.17 7.89 11.82
N CYS A 52 8.26 8.80 11.49
CA CYS A 52 7.95 9.16 10.10
C CYS A 52 9.18 9.78 9.39
N MET A 53 9.92 10.65 10.07
CA MET A 53 11.14 11.28 9.53
C MET A 53 12.29 10.28 9.33
N MET A 54 12.53 9.40 10.29
CA MET A 54 13.55 8.34 10.19
C MET A 54 13.22 7.39 9.03
N PHE A 55 11.94 7.02 8.89
CA PHE A 55 11.49 6.24 7.76
C PHE A 55 11.76 7.00 6.46
N TRP A 56 11.35 8.26 6.35
CA TRP A 56 11.56 9.06 5.14
C TRP A 56 13.03 9.13 4.73
N ASP A 57 13.95 9.43 5.64
CA ASP A 57 15.38 9.51 5.33
C ASP A 57 15.91 8.18 4.75
N THR A 58 15.54 7.06 5.37
CA THR A 58 15.91 5.73 4.86
C THR A 58 15.25 5.43 3.52
N HIS A 59 13.95 5.70 3.42
CA HIS A 59 13.13 5.43 2.26
C HIS A 59 13.65 6.17 1.03
N ARG A 60 13.88 7.49 1.14
CA ARG A 60 14.41 8.35 0.07
C ARG A 60 15.73 7.84 -0.49
N ARG A 61 16.64 7.34 0.36
CA ARG A 61 17.95 6.81 -0.08
C ARG A 61 17.80 5.52 -0.89
N LEU A 62 16.73 4.77 -0.64
CA LEU A 62 16.45 3.49 -1.29
C LEU A 62 15.48 3.60 -2.48
N TRP A 63 14.95 4.79 -2.79
CA TRP A 63 14.05 5.03 -3.92
C TRP A 63 14.55 4.42 -5.22
N GLY A 64 13.66 3.70 -5.90
CA GLY A 64 13.75 3.35 -7.29
C GLY A 64 13.15 4.42 -8.21
N HIS A 65 13.24 4.16 -9.52
CA HIS A 65 12.77 5.12 -10.54
C HIS A 65 11.26 5.34 -10.49
N PHE A 66 10.49 4.28 -10.21
CA PHE A 66 9.03 4.34 -10.15
C PHE A 66 8.50 5.21 -8.99
N ASP A 67 9.25 5.35 -7.89
CA ASP A 67 8.81 6.07 -6.69
C ASP A 67 8.45 7.53 -6.99
N SER A 68 9.27 8.23 -7.78
CA SER A 68 9.00 9.62 -8.14
C SER A 68 7.73 9.77 -8.96
N HIS A 69 7.44 8.83 -9.86
CA HIS A 69 6.18 8.80 -10.60
C HIS A 69 5.00 8.57 -9.64
N TYR A 70 5.10 7.58 -8.76
CA TYR A 70 4.04 7.15 -7.87
C TYR A 70 3.62 8.26 -6.89
N PHE A 71 4.59 8.82 -6.15
CA PHE A 71 4.30 9.86 -5.14
C PHE A 71 3.89 11.21 -5.74
N ALA A 72 4.28 11.51 -6.98
CA ALA A 72 3.78 12.67 -7.70
C ALA A 72 2.35 12.48 -8.23
N SER A 73 1.88 11.24 -8.37
CA SER A 73 0.62 10.91 -9.05
C SER A 73 -0.58 10.77 -8.13
N ILE A 74 -0.35 10.52 -6.84
CA ILE A 74 -1.39 10.31 -5.82
C ILE A 74 -1.24 11.37 -4.72
N PRO A 75 -2.27 12.21 -4.48
CA PRO A 75 -2.20 13.26 -3.49
C PRO A 75 -1.83 12.72 -2.11
N PHE A 76 -0.78 13.28 -1.51
CA PHE A 76 -0.31 13.00 -0.15
C PHE A 76 -0.03 11.52 0.17
N ARG A 77 0.23 10.70 -0.85
CA ARG A 77 0.53 9.26 -0.68
C ARG A 77 1.87 9.04 0.01
N LEU A 78 2.83 9.95 -0.15
CA LEU A 78 4.15 9.83 0.47
C LEU A 78 4.07 10.05 1.99
N GLU A 79 3.27 11.02 2.42
CA GLU A 79 2.95 11.26 3.82
C GLU A 79 2.21 10.06 4.43
N GLU A 80 1.22 9.51 3.72
CA GLU A 80 0.55 8.28 4.15
C GLU A 80 1.51 7.08 4.19
N GLU A 81 2.50 6.99 3.29
CA GLU A 81 3.51 5.93 3.39
C GLU A 81 4.35 6.05 4.65
N CYS A 82 4.75 7.28 5.00
CA CYS A 82 5.51 7.51 6.21
C CYS A 82 4.71 7.10 7.45
N ARG A 83 3.41 7.45 7.50
CA ARG A 83 2.48 7.01 8.54
C ARG A 83 2.38 5.48 8.63
N LEU A 84 2.13 4.83 7.50
CA LEU A 84 1.98 3.38 7.44
C LEU A 84 3.27 2.67 7.82
N ALA A 85 4.41 3.12 7.30
CA ALA A 85 5.68 2.49 7.57
C ALA A 85 6.09 2.59 9.05
N ALA A 86 5.87 3.75 9.69
CA ALA A 86 6.09 3.92 11.13
C ALA A 86 5.22 2.94 11.93
N ALA A 87 3.93 2.83 11.60
CA ALA A 87 3.01 1.88 12.23
C ALA A 87 3.42 0.41 12.00
N ILE A 88 3.82 0.05 10.78
CA ILE A 88 4.28 -1.30 10.42
C ILE A 88 5.56 -1.66 11.19
N LEU A 89 6.50 -0.73 11.29
CA LEU A 89 7.75 -0.94 12.03
C LEU A 89 7.46 -1.19 13.52
N LEU A 90 6.65 -0.33 14.15
CA LEU A 90 6.23 -0.49 15.56
C LEU A 90 5.46 -1.79 15.78
N PHE A 91 4.53 -2.13 14.89
CA PHE A 91 3.76 -3.36 14.96
C PHE A 91 4.65 -4.60 14.83
N GLY A 92 5.55 -4.61 13.84
CA GLY A 92 6.51 -5.69 13.62
C GLY A 92 7.49 -5.88 14.78
N GLN A 93 7.99 -4.79 15.37
CA GLN A 93 8.84 -4.85 16.56
C GLN A 93 8.11 -5.43 17.77
N LYS A 94 6.81 -5.11 17.97
CA LYS A 94 5.99 -5.72 19.02
C LYS A 94 5.80 -7.23 18.78
N VAL A 95 5.58 -7.64 17.53
CA VAL A 95 5.51 -9.07 17.16
C VAL A 95 6.83 -9.77 17.50
N TRP A 96 7.96 -9.18 17.12
CA TRP A 96 9.28 -9.70 17.44
C TRP A 96 9.51 -9.86 18.95
N ALA A 97 9.22 -8.81 19.71
CA ALA A 97 9.40 -8.82 21.17
C ALA A 97 8.51 -9.86 21.87
N ARG A 98 7.27 -10.07 21.39
CA ARG A 98 6.31 -11.01 22.00
C ARG A 98 6.57 -12.46 21.63
N ASN A 99 7.02 -12.72 20.40
CA ASN A 99 7.05 -14.06 19.85
C ASN A 99 8.48 -14.61 19.65
N GLY A 100 9.52 -13.79 19.85
CA GLY A 100 10.92 -14.19 19.68
C GLY A 100 11.30 -14.52 18.22
N ARG A 101 10.49 -14.12 17.24
CA ARG A 101 10.72 -14.33 15.80
C ARG A 101 10.61 -13.03 15.02
N ALA A 102 11.31 -12.93 13.90
CA ALA A 102 11.12 -11.78 13.01
C ALA A 102 9.65 -11.67 12.55
N ALA A 103 9.16 -10.44 12.43
CA ALA A 103 7.88 -10.16 11.82
C ALA A 103 7.97 -10.33 10.30
N ALA A 104 6.98 -11.00 9.71
CA ALA A 104 6.91 -11.23 8.27
C ALA A 104 6.00 -10.18 7.62
N ILE A 105 6.54 -9.39 6.69
CA ILE A 105 5.84 -8.31 6.02
C ILE A 105 5.81 -8.59 4.51
N TYR A 106 4.66 -8.45 3.87
CA TYR A 106 4.55 -8.57 2.41
C TYR A 106 3.98 -7.30 1.81
N THR A 107 4.74 -6.66 0.90
CA THR A 107 4.25 -5.57 0.05
C THR A 107 3.90 -6.13 -1.33
N LEU A 108 2.62 -6.33 -1.56
CA LEU A 108 2.05 -6.84 -2.79
C LEU A 108 1.98 -5.71 -3.82
N GLY A 109 2.73 -5.87 -4.90
CA GLY A 109 2.71 -5.01 -6.09
C GLY A 109 3.19 -3.57 -5.87
N ALA A 110 3.99 -3.33 -4.83
CA ALA A 110 4.58 -2.03 -4.49
C ALA A 110 5.80 -1.67 -5.35
N GLY A 111 5.68 -1.80 -6.68
CA GLY A 111 6.71 -1.44 -7.66
C GLY A 111 8.04 -2.15 -7.38
N ALA A 112 9.10 -1.36 -7.25
CA ALA A 112 10.43 -1.85 -6.91
C ALA A 112 10.51 -2.40 -5.49
N GLY A 113 9.54 -2.19 -4.59
CA GLY A 113 9.56 -2.68 -3.20
C GLY A 113 10.31 -1.76 -2.23
N THR A 114 10.30 -0.45 -2.48
CA THR A 114 11.04 0.54 -1.69
C THR A 114 10.62 0.56 -0.22
N LEU A 115 9.31 0.49 0.06
CA LEU A 115 8.78 0.31 1.42
C LEU A 115 9.33 -0.97 2.08
N ALA A 116 9.28 -2.11 1.41
CA ALA A 116 9.80 -3.38 1.93
C ALA A 116 11.31 -3.33 2.23
N ARG A 117 12.10 -2.69 1.36
CA ARG A 117 13.55 -2.52 1.59
C ARG A 117 13.84 -1.61 2.78
N ALA A 118 13.12 -0.49 2.88
CA ALA A 118 13.27 0.44 3.99
C ALA A 118 12.88 -0.21 5.33
N LEU A 119 11.77 -0.93 5.39
CA LEU A 119 11.33 -1.67 6.57
C LEU A 119 12.32 -2.77 6.97
N ALA A 120 12.85 -3.55 6.01
CA ALA A 120 13.88 -4.54 6.31
C ALA A 120 15.17 -3.90 6.85
N LYS A 121 15.56 -2.75 6.31
CA LYS A 121 16.75 -2.03 6.76
C LYS A 121 16.59 -1.45 8.16
N LEU A 122 15.45 -0.83 8.45
CA LEU A 122 15.13 -0.29 9.78
C LEU A 122 14.82 -1.38 10.80
N GLY A 123 14.31 -2.52 10.34
CA GLY A 123 13.99 -3.67 11.17
C GLY A 123 15.22 -4.40 11.71
N ASP A 124 16.36 -4.32 11.02
CA ASP A 124 17.65 -4.87 11.46
C ASP A 124 17.54 -6.33 11.96
N GLY A 125 17.06 -7.22 11.09
CA GLY A 125 16.80 -8.63 11.41
C GLY A 125 15.49 -8.91 12.16
N ARG A 126 14.82 -7.89 12.72
CA ARG A 126 13.52 -8.06 13.42
C ARG A 126 12.34 -8.11 12.46
N LEU A 127 12.50 -7.63 11.23
CA LEU A 127 11.50 -7.70 10.17
C LEU A 127 12.12 -8.41 8.97
N LYS A 128 11.41 -9.39 8.42
CA LYS A 128 11.68 -9.97 7.10
C LYS A 128 10.60 -9.51 6.14
N THR A 129 11.01 -8.98 4.99
CA THR A 129 10.06 -8.41 4.03
C THR A 129 10.08 -9.15 2.71
N LEU A 130 8.92 -9.34 2.10
CA LEU A 130 8.75 -9.80 0.73
C LEU A 130 8.12 -8.67 -0.08
N ASN A 131 8.61 -8.46 -1.29
CA ASN A 131 7.91 -7.68 -2.32
C ASN A 131 7.70 -8.55 -3.56
N CYS A 132 6.58 -8.37 -4.27
CA CYS A 132 6.41 -8.98 -5.58
C CYS A 132 6.23 -7.94 -6.67
N SER A 133 6.77 -8.22 -7.86
CA SER A 133 6.46 -7.45 -9.07
C SER A 133 6.70 -8.29 -10.31
N PRO A 134 5.84 -8.26 -11.33
CA PRO A 134 6.08 -8.93 -12.62
C PRO A 134 6.98 -8.12 -13.57
N THR A 135 7.38 -6.89 -13.21
CA THR A 135 8.17 -5.99 -14.07
C THR A 135 9.66 -6.18 -13.83
N GLU A 136 10.46 -6.34 -14.88
CA GLU A 136 11.91 -6.61 -14.77
C GLU A 136 12.65 -5.41 -14.20
N GLY A 137 12.37 -4.19 -14.67
CA GLY A 137 13.00 -2.98 -14.13
C GLY A 137 12.80 -2.80 -12.61
N ASN A 138 11.68 -3.31 -12.06
CA ASN A 138 11.47 -3.31 -10.61
C ASN A 138 12.37 -4.32 -9.89
N ARG A 139 12.61 -5.49 -10.49
CA ARG A 139 13.51 -6.51 -9.95
C ARG A 139 14.95 -6.01 -9.94
N ASP A 140 15.42 -5.48 -11.06
CA ASP A 140 16.76 -4.91 -11.18
C ASP A 140 16.97 -3.78 -10.17
N CYS A 141 16.00 -2.87 -10.09
CA CYS A 141 16.04 -1.78 -9.13
C CYS A 141 16.02 -2.27 -7.67
N PHE A 142 15.23 -3.30 -7.35
CA PHE A 142 15.19 -3.88 -6.00
C PHE A 142 16.57 -4.38 -5.59
N PHE A 143 17.25 -5.17 -6.43
CA PHE A 143 18.55 -5.75 -6.08
C PHE A 143 19.65 -4.70 -6.06
N ALA A 144 19.64 -3.73 -6.97
CA ALA A 144 20.60 -2.62 -6.98
C ALA A 144 20.51 -1.76 -5.70
N ARG A 145 19.33 -1.68 -5.08
CA ARG A 145 19.06 -0.85 -3.90
C ARG A 145 18.64 -1.65 -2.67
N ARG A 146 18.96 -2.95 -2.61
CA ARG A 146 18.40 -3.92 -1.65
C ARG A 146 18.50 -3.46 -0.19
N GLY A 147 19.66 -2.92 0.19
CA GLY A 147 19.88 -2.26 1.49
C GLY A 147 19.93 -3.17 2.73
N SER A 148 19.36 -4.38 2.67
CA SER A 148 19.35 -5.41 3.73
C SER A 148 19.20 -6.83 3.16
N SER A 149 19.82 -7.83 3.79
CA SER A 149 19.61 -9.25 3.45
C SER A 149 18.24 -9.78 3.84
N ASP A 150 17.51 -9.08 4.71
CA ASP A 150 16.15 -9.44 5.15
C ASP A 150 15.05 -8.91 4.21
N ALA A 151 15.44 -8.18 3.16
CA ALA A 151 14.53 -7.79 2.08
C ALA A 151 14.54 -8.85 0.98
N HIS A 152 13.41 -9.46 0.68
CA HIS A 152 13.23 -10.48 -0.36
C HIS A 152 12.35 -9.97 -1.50
N PHE A 153 12.54 -10.54 -2.68
CA PHE A 153 11.78 -10.18 -3.89
C PHE A 153 11.35 -11.43 -4.64
N TYR A 154 10.05 -11.50 -4.96
CA TYR A 154 9.49 -12.46 -5.90
C TYR A 154 9.24 -11.77 -7.24
N HIS A 155 9.86 -12.29 -8.30
CA HIS A 155 9.64 -11.79 -9.64
C HIS A 155 8.46 -12.50 -10.28
N GLY A 156 7.31 -11.83 -10.22
CA GLY A 156 6.05 -12.35 -10.72
C GLY A 156 4.84 -11.64 -10.10
N PRO A 157 3.64 -11.90 -10.62
CA PRO A 157 2.40 -11.38 -10.07
C PRO A 157 2.04 -12.08 -8.75
N PHE A 158 1.22 -11.42 -7.94
CA PHE A 158 0.85 -11.92 -6.60
C PHE A 158 0.15 -13.27 -6.64
N PHE A 159 -0.60 -13.56 -7.71
CA PHE A 159 -1.40 -14.78 -7.82
C PHE A 159 -0.57 -16.03 -8.15
N GLU A 160 0.75 -15.89 -8.38
CA GLU A 160 1.67 -17.03 -8.49
C GLU A 160 2.27 -17.44 -7.14
N LEU A 161 2.06 -16.64 -6.10
CA LEU A 161 2.43 -16.97 -4.73
C LEU A 161 1.31 -17.80 -4.08
N ASP A 162 1.06 -19.00 -4.62
CA ASP A 162 0.10 -19.98 -4.12
C ASP A 162 0.74 -21.00 -3.15
N ASP A 163 -0.06 -21.92 -2.61
CA ASP A 163 0.42 -22.91 -1.62
C ASP A 163 1.56 -23.78 -2.16
N GLU A 164 1.50 -24.17 -3.42
CA GLU A 164 2.56 -24.97 -4.08
C GLU A 164 3.85 -24.15 -4.20
N ARG A 165 3.76 -22.87 -4.61
CA ARG A 165 4.92 -21.99 -4.71
C ARG A 165 5.62 -21.82 -3.38
N TYR A 166 4.90 -21.55 -2.29
CA TYR A 166 5.53 -21.43 -0.96
C TYR A 166 6.11 -22.75 -0.45
N ALA A 167 5.50 -23.89 -0.78
CA ALA A 167 6.01 -25.20 -0.39
C ALA A 167 7.34 -25.55 -1.10
N THR A 168 7.47 -25.17 -2.37
CA THR A 168 8.58 -25.59 -3.23
C THR A 168 9.73 -24.58 -3.32
N ASP A 169 9.45 -23.28 -3.27
CA ASP A 169 10.48 -22.25 -3.36
C ASP A 169 11.18 -22.06 -2.01
N LYS A 170 12.48 -22.35 -1.97
CA LYS A 170 13.31 -22.19 -0.77
C LYS A 170 13.50 -20.72 -0.38
N THR A 171 13.41 -19.79 -1.32
CA THR A 171 13.56 -18.36 -1.04
C THR A 171 12.36 -17.80 -0.27
N LEU A 172 11.23 -18.50 -0.29
CA LEU A 172 9.99 -18.15 0.41
C LEU A 172 9.86 -18.83 1.79
N GLU A 173 10.85 -19.63 2.19
CA GLU A 173 10.85 -20.35 3.47
C GLU A 173 10.54 -19.45 4.68
N PRO A 174 11.08 -18.21 4.80
CA PRO A 174 10.75 -17.30 5.91
C PRO A 174 9.28 -16.87 6.00
N PHE A 175 8.48 -17.11 4.95
CA PHE A 175 7.14 -16.57 4.79
C PHE A 175 6.05 -17.65 4.72
N ARG A 176 6.42 -18.93 4.88
CA ARG A 176 5.49 -20.07 4.77
C ARG A 176 4.35 -20.02 5.77
N ASP A 177 4.61 -19.52 6.97
CA ASP A 177 3.63 -19.41 8.06
C ASP A 177 2.76 -18.14 7.95
N GLY A 178 2.77 -17.46 6.80
CA GLY A 178 2.02 -16.24 6.56
C GLY A 178 2.67 -14.96 7.10
N TYR A 179 1.90 -13.88 7.05
CA TYR A 179 2.37 -12.52 7.27
C TYR A 179 1.72 -11.88 8.50
N ASP A 180 2.52 -11.15 9.27
CA ASP A 180 2.03 -10.28 10.34
C ASP A 180 1.44 -8.98 9.76
N VAL A 181 1.97 -8.52 8.63
CA VAL A 181 1.40 -7.43 7.83
C VAL A 181 1.46 -7.83 6.36
N LEU A 182 0.31 -7.80 5.69
CA LEU A 182 0.23 -7.88 4.23
C LEU A 182 -0.31 -6.55 3.72
N LEU A 183 0.47 -5.84 2.90
CA LEU A 183 0.10 -4.56 2.33
C LEU A 183 -0.10 -4.72 0.82
N GLU A 184 -1.31 -4.45 0.35
CA GLU A 184 -1.66 -4.33 -1.06
C GLU A 184 -1.58 -2.85 -1.44
N ASP A 185 -0.67 -2.49 -2.36
CA ASP A 185 -0.44 -1.09 -2.75
C ASP A 185 -0.90 -0.84 -4.18
N THR A 186 -2.14 -0.39 -4.35
CA THR A 186 -2.73 0.00 -5.63
C THR A 186 -2.66 -1.04 -6.75
N THR A 187 -2.62 -2.31 -6.36
CA THR A 187 -2.36 -3.45 -7.25
C THR A 187 -3.64 -4.10 -7.76
N PHE A 188 -4.65 -4.28 -6.92
CA PHE A 188 -5.89 -4.96 -7.28
C PHE A 188 -6.60 -4.30 -8.46
N GLN A 189 -6.62 -2.96 -8.52
CA GLN A 189 -7.16 -2.21 -9.66
C GLN A 189 -6.36 -2.36 -10.97
N MET A 190 -5.24 -3.09 -10.97
CA MET A 190 -4.47 -3.40 -12.18
C MET A 190 -4.80 -4.80 -12.73
N TYR A 191 -5.47 -5.65 -11.95
CA TYR A 191 -5.78 -7.04 -12.30
C TYR A 191 -7.26 -7.31 -12.62
N GLY A 192 -8.19 -6.52 -12.08
CA GLY A 192 -9.61 -6.75 -12.27
C GLY A 192 -10.48 -6.07 -11.22
N PRO A 193 -11.81 -6.01 -11.41
CA PRO A 193 -12.74 -5.50 -10.41
C PRO A 193 -13.18 -6.54 -9.37
N ASP A 194 -12.64 -7.76 -9.40
CA ASP A 194 -13.08 -8.90 -8.60
C ASP A 194 -12.48 -8.93 -7.18
N ARG A 195 -12.76 -7.88 -6.40
CA ARG A 195 -12.17 -7.68 -5.05
C ARG A 195 -12.38 -8.86 -4.11
N ASP A 196 -13.50 -9.56 -4.19
CA ASP A 196 -13.75 -10.72 -3.34
C ASP A 196 -12.75 -11.85 -3.62
N SER A 197 -12.55 -12.22 -4.89
CA SER A 197 -11.60 -13.27 -5.26
C SER A 197 -10.14 -12.86 -5.00
N GLN A 198 -9.80 -11.60 -5.26
CA GLN A 198 -8.48 -11.05 -4.97
C GLN A 198 -8.19 -11.10 -3.46
N THR A 199 -9.17 -10.72 -2.63
CA THR A 199 -9.08 -10.76 -1.16
C THR A 199 -9.05 -12.20 -0.65
N ALA A 200 -9.87 -13.10 -1.21
CA ALA A 200 -9.90 -14.52 -0.87
C ALA A 200 -8.57 -15.22 -1.18
N PHE A 201 -7.82 -14.76 -2.20
CA PHE A 201 -6.51 -15.30 -2.53
C PHE A 201 -5.46 -14.97 -1.46
N ILE A 202 -5.40 -13.71 -1.03
CA ILE A 202 -4.35 -13.23 -0.12
C ILE A 202 -4.73 -13.37 1.37
N GLY A 203 -6.03 -13.37 1.69
CA GLY A 203 -6.57 -13.37 3.05
C GLY A 203 -6.04 -14.52 3.90
N PRO A 204 -6.03 -15.77 3.41
CA PRO A 204 -5.47 -16.91 4.15
C PRO A 204 -3.98 -16.78 4.52
N ARG A 205 -3.23 -15.87 3.87
CA ARG A 205 -1.82 -15.61 4.18
C ARG A 205 -1.62 -14.53 5.23
N VAL A 206 -2.67 -13.83 5.64
CA VAL A 206 -2.62 -12.96 6.81
C VAL A 206 -2.74 -13.85 8.04
N ARG A 207 -1.77 -13.75 8.95
CA ARG A 207 -1.80 -14.53 10.21
C ARG A 207 -3.04 -14.18 11.03
N PRO A 208 -3.50 -15.07 11.95
CA PRO A 208 -4.67 -14.79 12.79
C PRO A 208 -4.58 -13.46 13.59
N ASN A 209 -3.37 -13.06 13.99
CA ASN A 209 -3.08 -11.77 14.65
C ASN A 209 -2.36 -10.78 13.72
N GLY A 210 -2.41 -11.01 12.42
CA GLY A 210 -1.87 -10.11 11.40
C GLY A 210 -2.89 -9.06 10.97
N VAL A 211 -2.43 -8.14 10.15
CA VAL A 211 -3.27 -7.12 9.50
C VAL A 211 -3.09 -7.16 7.99
N LEU A 212 -4.19 -6.95 7.27
CA LEU A 212 -4.20 -6.58 5.86
C LEU A 212 -4.28 -5.05 5.79
N VAL A 213 -3.44 -4.43 4.97
CA VAL A 213 -3.51 -3.01 4.62
C VAL A 213 -3.76 -2.93 3.12
N GLN A 214 -4.79 -2.22 2.68
CA GLN A 214 -5.07 -2.01 1.26
C GLN A 214 -5.06 -0.52 0.94
N VAL A 215 -4.25 -0.13 -0.04
CA VAL A 215 -4.25 1.22 -0.61
C VAL A 215 -4.92 1.13 -1.97
N GLN A 216 -6.15 1.64 -2.10
CA GLN A 216 -6.95 1.45 -3.29
C GLN A 216 -7.45 2.76 -3.87
N LYS A 217 -7.55 2.81 -5.20
CA LYS A 217 -8.35 3.81 -5.89
C LYS A 217 -9.79 3.31 -5.99
N ILE A 218 -10.71 4.04 -5.41
CA ILE A 218 -12.12 3.69 -5.27
C ILE A 218 -12.96 4.55 -6.21
N THR A 219 -13.88 3.93 -6.95
CA THR A 219 -14.86 4.68 -7.75
C THR A 219 -16.00 5.20 -6.88
N HIS A 220 -16.75 6.18 -7.38
CA HIS A 220 -17.87 6.75 -6.65
C HIS A 220 -19.19 6.51 -7.40
N ARG A 221 -20.25 6.17 -6.67
CA ARG A 221 -21.59 5.93 -7.24
C ARG A 221 -22.14 7.12 -8.01
N ASN A 222 -21.84 8.32 -7.55
CA ASN A 222 -22.03 9.56 -8.31
C ASN A 222 -20.76 9.86 -9.12
N PRO A 223 -20.79 9.76 -10.47
CA PRO A 223 -19.61 10.03 -11.30
C PRO A 223 -19.11 11.47 -11.19
N GLN A 224 -19.97 12.45 -10.89
CA GLN A 224 -19.54 13.84 -10.77
C GLN A 224 -18.59 14.03 -9.59
N VAL A 225 -18.89 13.43 -8.44
CA VAL A 225 -18.00 13.45 -7.27
C VAL A 225 -16.64 12.82 -7.59
N TYR A 226 -16.64 11.68 -8.30
CA TYR A 226 -15.39 11.05 -8.74
C TYR A 226 -14.58 11.99 -9.64
N PHE A 227 -15.22 12.61 -10.63
CA PHE A 227 -14.55 13.51 -11.57
C PHE A 227 -14.12 14.83 -10.94
N GLU A 228 -14.86 15.35 -9.97
CA GLU A 228 -14.45 16.52 -9.17
C GLU A 228 -13.15 16.25 -8.42
N ARG A 229 -13.05 15.10 -7.76
CA ARG A 229 -11.83 14.66 -7.08
C ARG A 229 -10.67 14.42 -8.05
N GLU A 230 -10.93 13.86 -9.23
CA GLU A 230 -9.90 13.74 -10.27
C GLU A 230 -9.43 15.10 -10.78
N ARG A 231 -10.33 16.08 -10.97
CA ARG A 231 -9.98 17.45 -11.35
C ARG A 231 -9.16 18.15 -10.27
N GLN A 232 -9.52 18.00 -9.00
CA GLN A 232 -8.74 18.53 -7.88
C GLN A 232 -7.33 17.91 -7.86
N LYS A 233 -7.23 16.59 -7.98
CA LYS A 233 -5.94 15.89 -8.07
C LYS A 233 -5.09 16.42 -9.21
N ASP A 234 -5.64 16.51 -10.41
CA ASP A 234 -4.87 16.89 -11.59
C ASP A 234 -4.52 18.40 -11.58
N GLY A 235 -5.46 19.26 -11.21
CA GLY A 235 -5.29 20.72 -11.24
C GLY A 235 -4.54 21.33 -10.05
N VAL A 236 -4.63 20.72 -8.87
CA VAL A 236 -4.04 21.27 -7.63
C VAL A 236 -2.81 20.49 -7.20
N PHE A 237 -2.87 19.16 -7.17
CA PHE A 237 -1.76 18.34 -6.67
C PHE A 237 -0.73 18.04 -7.76
N LYS A 238 -1.14 17.39 -8.85
CA LYS A 238 -0.22 16.94 -9.91
C LYS A 238 0.44 18.08 -10.65
N SER A 239 -0.21 19.23 -10.78
CA SER A 239 0.36 20.43 -11.41
C SER A 239 1.61 20.96 -10.71
N ARG A 240 1.88 20.54 -9.47
CA ARG A 240 3.14 20.79 -8.75
C ARG A 240 4.33 20.00 -9.29
N PHE A 241 4.07 18.90 -10.01
CA PHE A 241 5.07 17.90 -10.39
C PHE A 241 5.10 17.61 -11.89
N PHE A 242 3.95 17.75 -12.56
CA PHE A 242 3.77 17.40 -13.97
C PHE A 242 3.26 18.61 -14.77
N SER A 243 3.85 18.86 -15.92
CA SER A 243 3.31 19.79 -16.90
C SER A 243 1.93 19.34 -17.40
N ALA A 244 1.14 20.30 -17.90
CA ALA A 244 -0.18 20.01 -18.46
C ALA A 244 -0.12 18.94 -19.57
N ALA A 245 0.94 18.95 -20.39
CA ALA A 245 1.16 17.96 -21.43
C ALA A 245 1.31 16.54 -20.85
N GLN A 246 2.17 16.37 -19.84
CA GLN A 246 2.34 15.08 -19.17
C GLN A 246 1.07 14.61 -18.44
N ILE A 247 0.29 15.52 -17.86
CA ILE A 247 -0.99 15.17 -17.22
C ILE A 247 -1.97 14.60 -18.25
N VAL A 248 -2.07 15.22 -19.43
CA VAL A 248 -2.94 14.75 -20.52
C VAL A 248 -2.49 13.40 -21.07
N GLU A 249 -1.19 13.24 -21.33
CA GLU A 249 -0.62 11.98 -21.84
C GLU A 249 -0.89 10.82 -20.88
N LYS A 250 -0.63 11.00 -19.58
CA LYS A 250 -0.88 9.99 -18.55
C LYS A 250 -2.33 9.57 -18.44
N LYS A 251 -3.27 10.48 -18.70
CA LYS A 251 -4.70 10.17 -18.66
C LYS A 251 -5.07 9.18 -19.76
N ARG A 252 -4.53 9.37 -20.96
CA ARG A 252 -4.78 8.50 -22.11
C ARG A 252 -4.18 7.10 -21.92
N ASP A 253 -2.97 7.01 -21.37
CA ASP A 253 -2.20 5.76 -21.42
C ASP A 253 -2.59 4.76 -20.32
N VAL A 254 -3.11 5.22 -19.18
CA VAL A 254 -3.42 4.34 -18.02
C VAL A 254 -4.84 4.51 -17.52
N LEU A 255 -5.33 5.75 -17.36
CA LEU A 255 -6.58 5.99 -16.63
C LEU A 255 -7.82 5.47 -17.35
N ASP A 256 -7.86 5.53 -18.68
CA ASP A 256 -9.02 5.07 -19.45
C ASP A 256 -9.21 3.56 -19.36
N THR A 257 -8.11 2.79 -19.35
CA THR A 257 -8.16 1.33 -19.15
C THR A 257 -8.36 0.94 -17.68
N MET A 258 -7.79 1.69 -16.73
CA MET A 258 -7.90 1.39 -15.29
C MET A 258 -9.27 1.76 -14.70
N LYS A 259 -10.06 2.61 -15.38
CA LYS A 259 -11.38 3.05 -14.90
C LYS A 259 -12.32 1.86 -14.63
N ASP A 260 -12.31 0.87 -15.52
CA ASP A 260 -13.23 -0.28 -15.45
C ASP A 260 -12.75 -1.38 -14.48
N LEU A 261 -11.57 -1.20 -13.86
CA LEU A 261 -11.00 -2.12 -12.89
C LEU A 261 -11.12 -1.63 -11.43
N GLN A 262 -11.61 -0.39 -11.26
CA GLN A 262 -11.91 0.19 -9.95
C GLN A 262 -13.29 -0.27 -9.50
N VAL A 263 -13.47 -0.40 -8.18
CA VAL A 263 -14.77 -0.69 -7.58
C VAL A 263 -15.14 0.37 -6.55
N ASP A 264 -16.41 0.42 -6.16
CA ASP A 264 -16.87 1.35 -5.13
C ASP A 264 -16.54 0.86 -3.71
N LEU A 265 -16.71 1.74 -2.73
CA LEU A 265 -16.42 1.44 -1.33
C LEU A 265 -17.31 0.32 -0.79
N GLU A 266 -18.55 0.19 -1.27
CA GLU A 266 -19.48 -0.86 -0.85
C GLU A 266 -19.07 -2.25 -1.37
N THR A 267 -18.59 -2.34 -2.60
CA THR A 267 -18.03 -3.57 -3.16
C THR A 267 -16.77 -3.99 -2.38
N THR A 268 -15.92 -3.01 -2.04
CA THR A 268 -14.74 -3.24 -1.20
C THR A 268 -15.12 -3.71 0.21
N ARG A 269 -16.14 -3.08 0.82
CA ARG A 269 -16.69 -3.48 2.12
C ARG A 269 -17.21 -4.92 2.10
N ALA A 270 -17.98 -5.28 1.07
CA ALA A 270 -18.55 -6.63 0.95
C ALA A 270 -17.46 -7.71 0.81
N ALA A 271 -16.43 -7.45 0.00
CA ALA A 271 -15.27 -8.33 -0.11
C ALA A 271 -14.56 -8.47 1.25
N LEU A 272 -14.24 -7.35 1.91
CA LEU A 272 -13.57 -7.40 3.22
C LEU A 272 -14.40 -8.11 4.29
N GLN A 273 -15.70 -7.87 4.35
CA GLN A 273 -16.61 -8.51 5.31
C GLN A 273 -16.69 -10.03 5.15
N SER A 274 -16.42 -10.54 3.95
CA SER A 274 -16.43 -11.98 3.66
C SER A 274 -15.20 -12.70 4.22
N HIS A 275 -14.10 -11.98 4.50
CA HIS A 275 -12.80 -12.57 4.89
C HIS A 275 -12.23 -12.04 6.21
N PHE A 276 -12.71 -10.87 6.68
CA PHE A 276 -12.21 -10.19 7.87
C PHE A 276 -13.34 -9.73 8.80
N ARG A 277 -13.16 -9.93 10.10
CA ARG A 277 -14.10 -9.46 11.15
C ARG A 277 -14.10 -7.94 11.32
N TYR A 278 -12.97 -7.28 11.03
CA TYR A 278 -12.79 -5.85 11.24
C TYR A 278 -12.17 -5.21 10.00
N ALA A 279 -12.67 -4.04 9.62
CA ALA A 279 -12.05 -3.18 8.61
C ALA A 279 -12.27 -1.71 8.95
N VAL A 280 -11.21 -0.90 8.85
CA VAL A 280 -11.21 0.52 9.21
C VAL A 280 -10.52 1.32 8.12
N VAL A 281 -11.18 2.35 7.59
CA VAL A 281 -10.55 3.36 6.74
C VAL A 281 -9.71 4.27 7.63
N THR A 282 -8.41 4.33 7.37
CA THR A 282 -7.45 5.15 8.15
C THR A 282 -6.96 6.38 7.41
N TRP A 283 -7.18 6.44 6.10
CA TRP A 283 -6.79 7.56 5.26
C TRP A 283 -7.69 7.63 4.02
N ASN A 284 -8.00 8.85 3.59
CA ASN A 284 -8.65 9.14 2.31
C ASN A 284 -8.04 10.41 1.72
N SER A 285 -7.59 10.34 0.46
CA SER A 285 -7.19 11.51 -0.31
C SER A 285 -7.76 11.46 -1.72
N GLY A 286 -8.73 12.32 -2.00
CA GLY A 286 -9.51 12.26 -3.24
C GLY A 286 -10.20 10.91 -3.41
N ASN A 287 -9.86 10.18 -4.48
CA ASN A 287 -10.40 8.86 -4.79
C ASN A 287 -9.55 7.71 -4.21
N PHE A 288 -8.54 7.98 -3.40
CA PHE A 288 -7.67 6.97 -2.83
C PHE A 288 -7.96 6.77 -1.34
N TYR A 289 -7.87 5.52 -0.90
CA TYR A 289 -8.24 5.08 0.44
C TYR A 289 -7.18 4.11 0.97
N THR A 290 -6.84 4.25 2.25
CA THR A 290 -6.15 3.20 3.02
C THR A 290 -7.16 2.53 3.93
N ILE A 291 -7.24 1.20 3.85
CA ILE A 291 -8.12 0.37 4.68
C ILE A 291 -7.27 -0.66 5.42
N VAL A 292 -7.41 -0.74 6.74
CA VAL A 292 -6.78 -1.74 7.59
C VAL A 292 -7.81 -2.78 8.02
N SER A 293 -7.53 -4.05 7.81
CA SER A 293 -8.42 -5.17 8.13
C SER A 293 -7.72 -6.25 8.95
N SER A 294 -8.46 -6.92 9.82
CA SER A 294 -7.95 -8.03 10.64
C SER A 294 -9.09 -8.91 11.16
N ASN A 295 -8.74 -10.14 11.56
CA ASN A 295 -9.63 -11.02 12.33
C ASN A 295 -9.40 -10.90 13.85
N SER A 296 -8.44 -10.07 14.27
CA SER A 296 -8.05 -9.86 15.66
C SER A 296 -8.34 -8.40 16.07
N LEU A 297 -9.31 -8.21 16.98
CA LEU A 297 -9.69 -6.89 17.51
C LEU A 297 -8.48 -6.15 18.05
N ARG A 298 -7.64 -6.86 18.82
CA ARG A 298 -6.40 -6.31 19.37
C ARG A 298 -5.45 -5.84 18.27
N SER A 299 -5.30 -6.61 17.19
CA SER A 299 -4.32 -6.32 16.15
C SER A 299 -4.72 -5.10 15.32
N VAL A 300 -6.00 -5.03 14.89
CA VAL A 300 -6.50 -3.83 14.19
C VAL A 300 -6.41 -2.60 15.08
N ARG A 301 -6.76 -2.72 16.38
CA ARG A 301 -6.66 -1.60 17.31
C ARG A 301 -5.20 -1.16 17.51
N ASP A 302 -4.32 -2.09 17.87
CA ASP A 302 -2.91 -1.81 18.14
C ASP A 302 -2.20 -1.25 16.90
N PHE A 303 -2.61 -1.63 15.67
CA PHE A 303 -2.07 -1.08 14.42
C PHE A 303 -2.60 0.33 14.14
N VAL A 304 -3.92 0.53 14.12
CA VAL A 304 -4.52 1.84 13.81
C VAL A 304 -4.11 2.90 14.82
N THR A 305 -4.09 2.60 16.12
CA THR A 305 -3.68 3.57 17.16
C THR A 305 -2.17 3.80 17.23
N SER A 306 -1.36 3.06 16.46
CA SER A 306 0.08 3.33 16.33
C SER A 306 0.41 4.37 15.26
N MET A 307 -0.53 4.67 14.37
CA MET A 307 -0.40 5.75 13.40
C MET A 307 -0.57 7.10 14.10
N VAL A 308 0.11 8.13 13.60
CA VAL A 308 -0.21 9.54 13.94
C VAL A 308 -1.58 9.92 13.35
N GLN A 309 -1.94 11.20 13.24
CA GLN A 309 -3.17 11.63 12.52
C GLN A 309 -2.95 11.68 11.00
N PRO A 310 -3.99 11.51 10.16
CA PRO A 310 -3.84 11.57 8.69
C PRO A 310 -3.14 12.87 8.25
N ALA A 311 -2.04 12.72 7.52
CA ALA A 311 -1.13 13.81 7.16
C ALA A 311 -1.46 14.34 5.76
N LEU A 312 -2.57 15.08 5.67
CA LEU A 312 -3.03 15.72 4.43
C LEU A 312 -3.87 16.98 4.73
N PRO A 313 -3.95 17.93 3.79
CA PRO A 313 -4.88 19.04 3.88
C PRO A 313 -6.35 18.57 3.87
N SER A 314 -7.21 19.29 4.59
CA SER A 314 -8.61 18.88 4.80
C SER A 314 -9.42 18.89 3.50
N GLU A 315 -9.06 19.73 2.53
CA GLU A 315 -9.73 19.79 1.23
C GLU A 315 -9.56 18.53 0.39
N PHE A 316 -8.57 17.68 0.70
CA PHE A 316 -8.38 16.39 0.05
C PHE A 316 -9.03 15.22 0.81
N CYS A 317 -9.46 15.44 2.06
CA CYS A 317 -10.08 14.42 2.90
C CYS A 317 -11.62 14.50 2.83
N TYR A 318 -12.26 13.43 2.40
CA TYR A 318 -13.71 13.35 2.23
C TYR A 318 -14.39 12.39 3.22
N GLU A 319 -13.65 11.93 4.23
CA GLU A 319 -14.11 10.96 5.22
C GLU A 319 -13.87 11.49 6.64
N GLN A 320 -14.70 11.05 7.58
CA GLN A 320 -14.39 11.20 9.01
C GLN A 320 -13.52 10.02 9.43
N LEU A 321 -12.26 10.28 9.78
CA LEU A 321 -11.27 9.25 10.03
C LEU A 321 -10.93 9.12 11.53
N PRO A 322 -10.73 7.88 12.04
CA PRO A 322 -10.89 6.62 11.33
C PRO A 322 -12.37 6.24 11.15
N ARG A 323 -12.73 5.64 10.01
CA ARG A 323 -14.09 5.18 9.72
C ARG A 323 -14.17 3.66 9.78
N ILE A 324 -15.02 3.12 10.66
CA ILE A 324 -15.28 1.67 10.70
C ILE A 324 -16.10 1.28 9.46
N LEU A 325 -15.58 0.34 8.69
CA LEU A 325 -16.17 -0.16 7.45
C LEU A 325 -16.80 -1.55 7.65
N VAL A 326 -16.13 -2.42 8.42
CA VAL A 326 -16.61 -3.74 8.84
C VAL A 326 -16.39 -3.85 10.34
N ASN A 327 -17.39 -4.35 11.04
CA ASN A 327 -17.35 -4.56 12.47
C ASN A 327 -17.95 -5.92 12.83
N ASP A 328 -17.54 -6.46 13.97
CA ASP A 328 -18.13 -7.67 14.53
C ASP A 328 -19.21 -7.28 15.55
N ASP A 329 -20.43 -7.76 15.36
CA ASP A 329 -21.56 -7.40 16.23
C ASP A 329 -21.41 -7.92 17.67
N LYS A 330 -20.62 -8.98 17.89
CA LYS A 330 -20.41 -9.60 19.21
C LYS A 330 -19.23 -8.99 19.95
N ASP A 331 -18.23 -8.48 19.23
CA ASP A 331 -17.01 -7.89 19.78
C ASP A 331 -16.63 -6.64 18.99
N PRO A 332 -17.41 -5.54 19.10
CA PRO A 332 -17.29 -4.39 18.23
C PRO A 332 -16.06 -3.53 18.55
N LEU A 333 -15.52 -2.91 17.50
CA LEU A 333 -14.53 -1.84 17.61
C LEU A 333 -15.10 -0.65 18.42
N PRO A 334 -14.26 0.05 19.20
CA PRO A 334 -14.68 1.23 19.93
C PRO A 334 -15.15 2.32 18.96
N SER A 335 -16.14 3.10 19.37
CA SER A 335 -16.63 4.26 18.62
C SER A 335 -15.66 5.45 18.68
N THR A 336 -14.79 5.50 19.70
CA THR A 336 -13.78 6.53 19.87
C THR A 336 -12.39 5.96 19.61
N TRP A 337 -11.61 6.71 18.82
CA TRP A 337 -10.24 6.38 18.47
C TRP A 337 -9.31 7.51 18.87
N THR A 338 -8.12 7.14 19.31
CA THR A 338 -7.04 8.10 19.57
C THR A 338 -5.85 7.68 18.74
N TRP A 339 -5.45 8.56 17.82
CA TRP A 339 -4.20 8.42 17.09
C TRP A 339 -3.02 8.54 18.06
N ARG A 340 -1.88 7.92 17.72
CA ARG A 340 -0.64 8.13 18.46
C ARG A 340 -0.27 9.62 18.42
N ALA A 341 0.14 10.17 19.56
CA ALA A 341 0.70 11.51 19.59
C ALA A 341 2.04 11.54 18.82
N PRO A 342 2.27 12.55 17.95
CA PRO A 342 3.55 12.69 17.26
C PRO A 342 4.69 12.91 18.26
N GLN A 343 5.89 12.44 17.93
CA GLN A 343 7.09 12.57 18.74
C GLN A 343 8.12 13.44 18.02
N PRO A 344 8.09 14.79 18.15
CA PRO A 344 9.03 15.66 17.47
C PRO A 344 10.42 15.65 18.14
N ILE A 345 11.47 15.92 17.35
CA ILE A 345 12.83 16.11 17.89
C ILE A 345 12.85 17.41 18.71
N GLY A 346 13.04 17.29 20.03
CA GLY A 346 13.21 18.44 20.93
C GLY A 346 11.98 18.88 21.72
N GLY A 347 10.92 18.06 21.80
CA GLY A 347 9.83 18.31 22.75
C GLY A 347 10.27 18.02 24.20
N GLU A 348 10.03 18.96 25.12
CA GLU A 348 10.19 18.73 26.57
C GLU A 348 9.32 17.54 27.02
N MET A 349 9.91 16.64 27.82
CA MET A 349 9.23 15.50 28.46
C MET A 349 8.19 15.93 29.48
#